data_AF-A0A9D4TT61-F1
#
_entry.id   AF-A0A9D4TT61-F1
#
_cell.length_a   1.000
_cell.length_b   1.000
_cell.length_c   1.000
_cell.angle_alpha   90.00
_cell.angle_beta   90.00
_cell.angle_gamma   90.00
#
_symmetry.space_group_name_H-M   'P 1'
#
loop_
_entity.id
_entity.type
_entity.pdbx_description
1 polymer ?
#
loop_
_entity_poly.entity_id
_entity_poly.type
_entity_poly.pdbx_seq_one_letter_code
_entity_poly.pdbx_strand_id
1 'polypeptide(L)'
;MLLTIAAQGSLFCCQSATAQRASPLPPRRQRHCACHAAKKKKGGGGSSGDSGPASETHRLQDTIRDSRQQQLVATDMLAKLLQAEDAQQVASQFTDSLDEQFFWTTNTYLAMAKKEKNDDVVSRLELVLKAAFEAKQATLRPEIQLLNRLLSQEVDTEQQRQQLLNAPEAAATLTMNDRYFFQLLGRMQRDVERQPEGQQRAALLSKLESIKQIAEGVAPQQAGSPNA
;
A
#
# COMPACT_ATOMS: atom_id res chain seq x y z
N MET A 1 0.72 5.11 -4.91
CA MET A 1 0.84 4.63 -3.52
C MET A 1 0.03 3.35 -3.23
N LEU A 2 -0.68 2.76 -4.20
CA LEU A 2 -1.30 1.41 -4.07
C LEU A 2 -0.28 0.24 -3.92
N LEU A 3 1.01 0.50 -4.14
CA LEU A 3 2.08 -0.50 -4.17
C LEU A 3 2.55 -0.99 -2.79
N THR A 4 2.18 -0.32 -1.70
CA THR A 4 2.65 -0.70 -0.36
C THR A 4 1.73 -1.71 0.34
N ILE A 5 0.49 -1.86 -0.13
CA ILE A 5 -0.50 -2.75 0.49
C ILE A 5 -0.26 -4.23 0.11
N ALA A 6 0.21 -4.50 -1.12
CA ALA A 6 0.46 -5.87 -1.57
C ALA A 6 1.67 -6.56 -0.88
N ALA A 7 2.60 -5.78 -0.32
CA ALA A 7 3.83 -6.34 0.26
C ALA A 7 3.70 -6.84 1.71
N GLN A 8 2.59 -6.57 2.40
CA GLN A 8 2.39 -7.03 3.78
C GLN A 8 1.57 -8.33 3.90
N GLY A 9 1.02 -8.84 2.79
CA GLY A 9 0.13 -10.01 2.79
C GLY A 9 0.82 -11.39 2.88
N SER A 10 2.10 -11.51 2.51
CA SER A 10 2.76 -12.82 2.30
C SER A 10 3.77 -13.26 3.39
N LEU A 11 3.89 -12.55 4.52
CA LEU A 11 4.96 -12.83 5.51
C LEU A 11 4.49 -13.33 6.88
N PHE A 12 3.26 -13.80 7.03
CA PHE A 12 2.77 -14.36 8.29
C PHE A 12 2.16 -15.76 8.12
N CYS A 13 2.98 -16.71 7.68
CA CYS A 13 2.67 -18.12 7.84
C CYS A 13 3.93 -18.82 8.38
N CYS A 14 3.76 -19.59 9.46
CA CYS A 14 4.76 -20.35 10.23
C CYS A 14 5.61 -19.60 11.28
N GLN A 15 5.01 -19.39 12.46
CA GLN A 15 5.71 -19.68 13.72
C GLN A 15 4.69 -19.89 14.85
N SER A 16 4.36 -21.16 15.09
CA SER A 16 3.57 -21.60 16.25
C SER A 16 4.51 -22.10 17.34
N ALA A 17 4.53 -21.34 18.43
CA ALA A 17 4.51 -21.78 19.83
C ALA A 17 5.59 -22.73 20.39
N THR A 18 6.42 -22.17 21.29
CA THR A 18 6.61 -22.76 22.63
C THR A 18 6.57 -21.66 23.70
N ALA A 19 5.74 -21.89 24.71
CA ALA A 19 5.50 -21.05 25.87
C ALA A 19 6.73 -20.88 26.78
N GLN A 20 6.84 -19.75 27.49
CA GLN A 20 6.78 -19.70 28.97
C GLN A 20 7.23 -18.34 29.55
N ARG A 21 6.55 -18.02 30.67
CA ARG A 21 6.95 -17.17 31.81
C ARG A 21 6.66 -15.67 31.80
N ALA A 22 5.76 -15.34 32.73
CA ALA A 22 5.49 -14.06 33.36
C ALA A 22 6.73 -13.40 33.99
N SER A 23 6.73 -12.06 34.04
CA SER A 23 7.03 -11.16 35.19
C SER A 23 7.01 -9.68 34.70
N PRO A 24 7.18 -8.63 35.53
CA PRO A 24 6.11 -7.77 36.03
C PRO A 24 6.20 -6.30 35.53
N LEU A 25 5.13 -5.54 35.79
CA LEU A 25 4.99 -4.11 35.49
C LEU A 25 6.10 -3.25 36.14
N PRO A 26 6.71 -2.29 35.42
CA PRO A 26 7.54 -1.26 36.03
C PRO A 26 6.71 -0.06 36.54
N PRO A 27 7.20 0.65 37.59
CA PRO A 27 6.43 1.61 38.36
C PRO A 27 6.29 3.00 37.72
N ARG A 28 5.13 3.59 38.03
CA ARG A 28 4.68 4.97 37.82
C ARG A 28 5.66 5.98 38.43
N ARG A 29 6.39 6.73 37.59
CA ARG A 29 7.17 7.90 38.01
C ARG A 29 6.39 9.20 37.78
N GLN A 30 5.93 9.77 38.89
CA GLN A 30 5.57 11.18 39.00
C GLN A 30 6.78 12.05 38.65
N ARG A 31 6.59 13.09 37.84
CA ARG A 31 7.53 14.21 37.77
C ARG A 31 6.79 15.51 38.00
N HIS A 32 7.40 16.26 38.91
CA HIS A 32 6.94 17.48 39.54
C HIS A 32 6.86 18.65 38.55
N CYS A 33 5.88 19.51 38.81
CA CYS A 33 5.80 20.87 38.30
C CYS A 33 7.03 21.68 38.76
N ALA A 34 7.66 22.40 37.83
CA ALA A 34 8.57 23.49 38.14
C ALA A 34 8.08 24.74 37.41
N CYS A 35 7.63 25.69 38.21
CA CYS A 35 7.34 27.07 37.87
C CYS A 35 8.63 27.81 37.48
N HIS A 36 8.62 28.51 36.35
CA HIS A 36 9.63 29.53 36.05
C HIS A 36 8.96 30.85 35.68
N ALA A 37 9.33 31.87 36.43
CA ALA A 37 8.89 33.24 36.32
C ALA A 37 9.61 34.00 35.20
N ALA A 38 8.81 34.80 34.48
CA ALA A 38 9.05 36.09 33.85
C ALA A 38 10.48 36.53 33.48
N LYS A 39 10.67 36.85 32.19
CA LYS A 39 11.44 38.04 31.76
C LYS A 39 10.76 38.75 30.58
N LYS A 40 10.43 40.01 30.84
CA LYS A 40 9.79 41.03 30.00
C LYS A 40 10.76 41.49 28.90
N LYS A 41 10.40 41.34 27.62
CA LYS A 41 11.08 42.05 26.52
C LYS A 41 10.03 42.75 25.64
N LYS A 42 10.21 44.06 25.55
CA LYS A 42 9.39 45.06 24.86
C LYS A 42 9.93 45.19 23.44
N GLY A 43 9.08 45.04 22.42
CA GLY A 43 9.45 45.39 21.05
C GLY A 43 8.53 44.83 19.98
N GLY A 44 8.03 45.71 19.12
CA GLY A 44 7.66 45.40 17.73
C GLY A 44 6.20 45.01 17.51
N GLY A 45 5.40 45.99 17.10
CA GLY A 45 4.09 45.73 16.51
C GLY A 45 4.23 44.86 15.25
N GLY A 46 3.56 43.72 15.28
CA GLY A 46 3.30 42.86 14.14
C GLY A 46 1.84 42.49 14.19
N SER A 47 1.12 42.77 13.11
CA SER A 47 -0.30 42.47 12.92
C SER A 47 -0.58 40.99 13.18
N SER A 48 -1.04 40.68 14.39
CA SER A 48 -1.51 39.34 14.76
C SER A 48 -2.92 39.19 14.24
N GLY A 49 -3.04 38.47 13.10
CA GLY A 49 -4.31 37.90 12.68
C GLY A 49 -4.83 37.00 13.81
N ASP A 50 -5.89 37.48 14.45
CA ASP A 50 -6.66 36.79 15.48
C ASP A 50 -7.26 35.50 14.90
N SER A 51 -6.48 34.42 14.94
CA SER A 51 -6.96 33.05 14.71
C SER A 51 -7.28 32.46 16.07
N GLY A 52 -8.43 32.84 16.63
CA GLY A 52 -8.87 32.35 17.93
C GLY A 52 -9.02 30.82 17.97
N PRO A 53 -8.95 30.19 19.17
CA PRO A 53 -9.05 28.74 19.38
C PRO A 53 -10.38 28.12 18.88
N ALA A 54 -11.39 28.94 18.59
CA ALA A 54 -12.64 28.53 17.95
C ALA A 54 -12.44 28.07 16.49
N SER A 55 -11.46 28.62 15.77
CA SER A 55 -11.17 28.27 14.37
C SER A 55 -10.46 26.92 14.26
N GLU A 56 -9.53 26.61 15.18
CA GLU A 56 -8.85 25.30 15.20
C GLU A 56 -9.78 24.17 15.62
N THR A 57 -10.63 24.40 16.62
CA THR A 57 -11.61 23.41 17.08
C THR A 57 -12.66 23.11 16.01
N HIS A 58 -13.12 24.10 15.25
CA HIS A 58 -14.02 23.88 14.11
C HIS A 58 -13.35 23.05 13.01
N ARG A 59 -12.10 23.38 12.63
CA ARG A 59 -11.33 22.59 11.65
C ARG A 59 -11.13 21.14 12.08
N LEU A 60 -10.86 20.90 13.36
CA LEU A 60 -10.75 19.55 13.90
C LEU A 60 -12.07 18.79 13.85
N GLN A 61 -13.20 19.46 14.08
CA GLN A 61 -14.52 18.81 13.96
C GLN A 61 -14.84 18.46 12.51
N ASP A 62 -14.50 19.34 11.56
CA ASP A 62 -14.68 19.10 10.13
C ASP A 62 -13.85 17.89 9.67
N THR A 63 -12.57 17.80 10.06
CA THR A 63 -11.72 16.64 9.69
C THR A 63 -12.23 15.33 10.28
N ILE A 64 -12.74 15.33 11.52
CA ILE A 64 -13.36 14.15 12.13
C ILE A 64 -14.60 13.74 11.35
N ARG A 65 -15.43 14.71 10.93
CA ARG A 65 -16.65 14.44 10.16
C ARG A 65 -16.30 13.84 8.79
N ASP A 66 -15.32 14.42 8.11
CA ASP A 66 -14.87 13.94 6.80
C ASP A 66 -14.28 12.54 6.88
N SER A 67 -13.44 12.29 7.90
CA SER A 67 -12.86 10.95 8.14
C SER A 67 -13.94 9.89 8.40
N ARG A 68 -14.96 10.22 9.21
CA ARG A 68 -16.11 9.33 9.43
C ARG A 68 -16.90 9.08 8.15
N GLN A 69 -17.12 10.12 7.36
CA GLN A 69 -17.84 9.99 6.10
C GLN A 69 -17.09 9.07 5.13
N GLN A 70 -15.78 9.23 4.99
CA GLN A 70 -14.93 8.38 4.16
C GLN A 70 -14.96 6.92 4.63
N GLN A 71 -14.91 6.68 5.94
CA GLN A 71 -15.05 5.34 6.50
C GLN A 71 -16.41 4.73 6.17
N LEU A 72 -17.51 5.48 6.31
CA LEU A 72 -18.85 4.99 5.97
C LEU A 72 -18.96 4.62 4.49
N VAL A 73 -18.41 5.45 3.59
CA VAL A 73 -18.39 5.18 2.14
C VAL A 73 -17.58 3.92 1.84
N ALA A 74 -16.40 3.77 2.44
CA ALA A 74 -15.56 2.58 2.28
C ALA A 74 -16.27 1.31 2.79
N THR A 75 -16.93 1.37 3.95
CA THR A 75 -17.67 0.24 4.51
C THR A 75 -18.92 -0.09 3.69
N ASP A 76 -19.64 0.90 3.16
CA ASP A 76 -20.78 0.68 2.26
C ASP A 76 -20.35 0.00 0.95
N MET A 77 -19.23 0.43 0.37
CA MET A 77 -18.67 -0.22 -0.81
C MET A 77 -18.25 -1.67 -0.52
N LEU A 78 -17.65 -1.92 0.64
CA LEU A 78 -17.31 -3.29 1.06
C LEU A 78 -18.57 -4.16 1.22
N ALA A 79 -19.61 -3.62 1.84
CA ALA A 79 -20.88 -4.32 2.01
C ALA A 79 -21.51 -4.67 0.65
N LYS A 80 -21.49 -3.73 -0.31
CA LYS A 80 -21.98 -3.97 -1.68
C LYS A 80 -21.22 -5.11 -2.37
N LEU A 81 -19.89 -5.14 -2.26
CA LEU A 81 -19.09 -6.22 -2.86
C LEU A 81 -19.32 -7.57 -2.19
N LEU A 82 -19.52 -7.59 -0.86
CA LEU A 82 -19.81 -8.83 -0.12
C LEU A 82 -21.20 -9.40 -0.40
N GLN A 83 -22.16 -8.54 -0.78
CA GLN A 83 -23.52 -8.93 -1.12
C GLN A 83 -23.70 -9.28 -2.60
N ALA A 84 -22.74 -8.88 -3.45
CA ALA A 84 -22.80 -9.14 -4.88
C ALA A 84 -22.66 -10.63 -5.18
N GLU A 85 -23.46 -11.13 -6.11
CA GLU A 85 -23.30 -12.48 -6.68
C GLU A 85 -22.00 -12.57 -7.49
N ASP A 86 -21.69 -11.51 -8.26
CA ASP A 86 -20.43 -11.31 -8.95
C ASP A 86 -19.72 -10.05 -8.43
N ALA A 87 -18.81 -10.24 -7.50
CA ALA A 87 -18.01 -9.16 -6.92
C ALA A 87 -17.09 -8.48 -7.94
N GLN A 88 -16.63 -9.20 -8.98
CA GLN A 88 -15.72 -8.67 -9.99
C GLN A 88 -16.46 -7.70 -10.93
N GLN A 89 -17.67 -8.08 -11.34
CA GLN A 89 -18.51 -7.20 -12.16
C GLN A 89 -18.86 -5.91 -11.39
N VAL A 90 -19.29 -6.03 -10.14
CA VAL A 90 -19.60 -4.84 -9.32
C VAL A 90 -18.36 -3.98 -9.11
N ALA A 91 -17.20 -4.58 -8.80
CA ALA A 91 -15.95 -3.84 -8.66
C ALA A 91 -15.56 -3.07 -9.94
N SER A 92 -15.79 -3.64 -11.13
CA SER A 92 -15.52 -2.98 -12.40
C SER A 92 -16.40 -1.75 -12.66
N GLN A 93 -17.63 -1.76 -12.15
CA GLN A 93 -18.56 -0.62 -12.27
C GLN A 93 -18.22 0.51 -11.30
N PHE A 94 -17.73 0.17 -10.11
CA PHE A 94 -17.42 1.13 -9.04
C PHE A 94 -15.92 1.38 -8.88
N THR A 95 -15.15 1.30 -9.96
CA THR A 95 -13.70 1.46 -9.88
C THR A 95 -13.33 2.75 -9.16
N ASP A 96 -13.94 3.90 -9.44
CA ASP A 96 -13.62 5.17 -8.76
C ASP A 96 -13.77 5.14 -7.23
N SER A 97 -14.71 4.34 -6.72
CA SER A 97 -14.94 4.17 -5.28
C SER A 97 -13.97 3.20 -4.60
N LEU A 98 -13.19 2.43 -5.38
CA LEU A 98 -12.14 1.53 -4.87
C LEU A 98 -10.85 2.31 -4.59
N ASP A 99 -10.93 3.31 -3.73
CA ASP A 99 -9.82 4.20 -3.39
C ASP A 99 -8.91 3.62 -2.30
N GLU A 100 -7.87 4.38 -1.93
CA GLU A 100 -6.94 3.98 -0.87
C GLU A 100 -7.68 3.73 0.46
N GLN A 101 -8.66 4.55 0.81
CA GLN A 101 -9.39 4.42 2.06
C GLN A 101 -10.21 3.13 2.12
N PHE A 102 -10.81 2.73 1.00
CA PHE A 102 -11.48 1.44 0.85
C PHE A 102 -10.52 0.27 1.15
N PHE A 103 -9.33 0.27 0.55
CA PHE A 103 -8.35 -0.80 0.78
C PHE A 103 -7.81 -0.82 2.21
N TRP A 104 -7.54 0.34 2.83
CA TRP A 104 -7.13 0.40 4.24
C TRP A 104 -8.21 -0.13 5.19
N THR A 105 -9.46 0.30 4.97
CA THR A 105 -10.59 -0.11 5.80
C THR A 105 -10.83 -1.61 5.68
N THR A 106 -10.82 -2.15 4.47
CA THR A 106 -11.04 -3.58 4.22
C THR A 106 -9.91 -4.44 4.78
N ASN A 107 -8.65 -4.01 4.66
CA ASN A 107 -7.52 -4.70 5.28
C ASN A 107 -7.60 -4.70 6.81
N THR A 108 -8.12 -3.63 7.41
CA THR A 108 -8.37 -3.58 8.86
C THR A 108 -9.38 -4.65 9.27
N TYR A 109 -10.48 -4.80 8.53
CA TYR A 109 -11.45 -5.87 8.77
C TYR A 109 -10.86 -7.26 8.55
N LEU A 110 -10.04 -7.45 7.51
CA LEU A 110 -9.36 -8.71 7.26
C LEU A 110 -8.41 -9.07 8.42
N ALA A 111 -7.63 -8.12 8.93
CA ALA A 111 -6.72 -8.33 10.04
C ALA A 111 -7.48 -8.69 11.34
N MET A 112 -8.62 -8.05 11.60
CA MET A 112 -9.47 -8.39 12.74
C MET A 112 -10.07 -9.79 12.59
N ALA A 113 -10.59 -10.15 11.42
CA ALA A 113 -11.12 -11.48 11.14
C ALA A 113 -10.05 -12.59 11.31
N LYS A 114 -8.81 -12.34 10.85
CA LYS A 114 -7.67 -13.25 11.05
C LYS A 114 -7.32 -13.40 12.53
N LYS A 115 -7.34 -12.30 13.29
CA LYS A 115 -7.08 -12.32 14.75
C LYS A 115 -8.14 -13.12 15.51
N GLU A 116 -9.40 -13.02 15.08
CA GLU A 116 -10.53 -13.77 15.64
C GLU A 116 -10.62 -15.22 15.14
N LYS A 117 -9.78 -15.60 14.16
CA LYS A 117 -9.78 -16.92 13.50
C LYS A 117 -11.13 -17.26 12.86
N ASN A 118 -11.77 -16.26 12.27
CA ASN A 118 -13.00 -16.46 11.52
C ASN A 118 -12.67 -16.73 10.04
N ASP A 119 -12.34 -17.98 9.74
CA ASP A 119 -11.83 -18.39 8.42
C ASP A 119 -12.84 -18.15 7.28
N ASP A 120 -14.13 -18.26 7.56
CA ASP A 120 -15.20 -17.99 6.58
C ASP A 120 -15.22 -16.52 6.16
N VAL A 121 -15.11 -15.60 7.13
CA VAL A 121 -15.07 -14.16 6.85
C VAL A 121 -13.76 -13.78 6.18
N VAL A 122 -12.64 -14.36 6.62
CA VAL A 122 -11.33 -14.15 5.97
C VAL A 122 -11.40 -14.54 4.50
N SER A 123 -11.91 -15.74 4.19
CA SER A 123 -12.01 -16.22 2.81
C SER A 123 -12.87 -15.31 1.94
N ARG A 124 -14.01 -14.85 2.46
CA ARG A 124 -14.90 -13.92 1.72
C ARG A 124 -14.24 -12.55 1.50
N LEU A 125 -13.58 -12.01 2.51
CA LEU A 125 -12.89 -10.72 2.40
C LEU A 125 -11.72 -10.79 1.42
N GLU A 126 -10.97 -11.90 1.40
CA GLU A 126 -9.87 -12.10 0.45
C GLU A 126 -10.38 -12.21 -0.99
N LEU A 127 -11.49 -12.91 -1.23
CA LEU A 127 -12.12 -12.99 -2.56
C LEU A 127 -12.59 -11.61 -3.04
N VAL A 128 -13.26 -10.85 -2.18
CA VAL A 128 -13.72 -9.49 -2.51
C VAL A 128 -12.54 -8.55 -2.76
N LEU A 129 -11.51 -8.60 -1.93
CA LEU A 129 -10.30 -7.78 -2.11
C LEU A 129 -9.60 -8.12 -3.42
N LYS A 130 -9.52 -9.40 -3.78
CA LYS A 130 -8.96 -9.84 -5.06
C LYS A 130 -9.75 -9.28 -6.24
N ALA A 131 -11.08 -9.40 -6.22
CA ALA A 131 -11.95 -8.86 -7.26
C ALA A 131 -11.82 -7.33 -7.39
N ALA A 132 -11.82 -6.60 -6.26
CA ALA A 132 -11.61 -5.15 -6.23
C ALA A 132 -10.24 -4.75 -6.78
N PHE A 133 -9.20 -5.49 -6.41
CA PHE A 133 -7.84 -5.23 -6.88
C PHE A 133 -7.72 -5.47 -8.38
N GLU A 134 -8.25 -6.56 -8.91
CA GLU A 134 -8.25 -6.86 -10.34
C GLU A 134 -8.99 -5.79 -11.16
N ALA A 135 -10.15 -5.33 -10.69
CA ALA A 135 -10.89 -4.25 -11.32
C ALA A 135 -10.08 -2.94 -11.36
N LYS A 136 -9.45 -2.56 -10.23
CA LYS A 136 -8.59 -1.37 -10.20
C LYS A 136 -7.34 -1.53 -11.06
N GLN A 137 -6.73 -2.70 -11.04
CA GLN A 137 -5.55 -3.04 -11.81
C GLN A 137 -5.80 -2.86 -13.31
N ALA A 138 -6.98 -3.25 -13.80
CA ALA A 138 -7.36 -3.11 -15.21
C ALA A 138 -7.42 -1.64 -15.67
N THR A 139 -7.67 -0.69 -14.77
CA THR A 139 -7.68 0.75 -15.09
C THR A 139 -6.29 1.39 -15.15
N LEU A 140 -5.25 0.69 -14.67
CA LEU A 140 -3.89 1.23 -14.65
C LEU A 140 -3.25 1.17 -16.03
N ARG A 141 -2.20 1.97 -16.23
CA ARG A 141 -1.38 1.87 -17.44
C ARG A 141 -0.68 0.51 -17.54
N PRO A 142 -0.49 -0.07 -18.74
CA PRO A 142 0.13 -1.40 -18.91
C PRO A 142 1.48 -1.56 -18.21
N GLU A 143 2.31 -0.51 -18.19
CA GLU A 143 3.62 -0.56 -17.54
C GLU A 143 3.50 -0.72 -16.01
N ILE A 144 2.52 -0.04 -15.41
CA ILE A 144 2.20 -0.19 -13.99
C ILE A 144 1.56 -1.55 -13.74
N GLN A 145 0.75 -2.03 -14.68
CA GLN A 145 0.10 -3.33 -14.55
C GLN A 145 1.14 -4.46 -14.47
N LEU A 146 2.08 -4.46 -15.41
CA LEU A 146 3.18 -5.42 -15.45
C LEU A 146 4.02 -5.35 -14.18
N LEU A 147 4.38 -4.14 -13.74
CA LEU A 147 5.18 -3.96 -12.53
C LEU A 147 4.50 -4.52 -11.28
N ASN A 148 3.21 -4.25 -11.08
CA ASN A 148 2.46 -4.79 -9.96
C ASN A 148 2.42 -6.33 -9.99
N ARG A 149 2.23 -6.94 -11.17
CA ARG A 149 2.27 -8.40 -11.34
C ARG A 149 3.63 -8.99 -10.99
N LEU A 150 4.73 -8.31 -11.33
CA LEU A 150 6.10 -8.73 -11.00
C LEU A 150 6.41 -8.56 -9.51
N LEU A 151 5.89 -7.50 -8.89
CA LEU A 151 6.06 -7.23 -7.47
C LEU A 151 5.16 -8.09 -6.58
N SER A 152 4.07 -8.65 -7.10
CA SER A 152 3.26 -9.62 -6.35
C SER A 152 3.87 -11.02 -6.33
N GLN A 153 4.75 -11.38 -7.27
CA GLN A 153 5.45 -12.66 -7.24
C GLN A 153 6.42 -12.73 -6.06
N GLU A 154 6.54 -13.89 -5.43
CA GLU A 154 7.49 -14.09 -4.33
C GLU A 154 8.95 -13.95 -4.83
N VAL A 155 9.86 -13.65 -3.89
CA VAL A 155 11.27 -13.35 -4.20
C VAL A 155 12.01 -14.55 -4.82
N ASP A 156 11.51 -15.76 -4.59
CA ASP A 156 12.23 -17.00 -4.91
C ASP A 156 11.82 -17.65 -6.25
N THR A 157 10.82 -17.11 -6.95
CA THR A 157 10.35 -17.70 -8.22
C THR A 157 10.76 -16.86 -9.43
N GLU A 158 12.07 -16.81 -9.68
CA GLU A 158 12.66 -16.15 -10.86
C GLU A 158 12.02 -16.67 -12.17
N GLN A 159 11.73 -17.97 -12.24
CA GLN A 159 11.09 -18.61 -13.38
C GLN A 159 9.69 -18.03 -13.69
N GLN A 160 8.88 -17.75 -12.66
CA GLN A 160 7.55 -17.16 -12.86
C GLN A 160 7.65 -15.72 -13.38
N ARG A 161 8.62 -14.94 -12.89
CA ARG A 161 8.87 -13.58 -13.42
C ARG A 161 9.32 -13.63 -14.86
N GLN A 162 10.18 -14.57 -15.20
CA GLN A 162 10.65 -14.75 -16.57
C GLN A 162 9.51 -15.17 -17.51
N GLN A 163 8.62 -16.07 -17.07
CA GLN A 163 7.41 -16.43 -17.83
C GLN A 163 6.49 -15.21 -18.06
N LEU A 164 6.29 -14.38 -17.04
CA LEU A 164 5.51 -13.15 -17.18
C LEU A 164 6.14 -12.16 -18.15
N LEU A 165 7.47 -11.99 -18.12
CA LEU A 165 8.20 -11.09 -19.02
C LEU A 165 8.29 -11.62 -20.46
N ASN A 166 8.23 -12.94 -20.64
CA ASN A 166 8.18 -13.59 -21.95
C ASN A 166 6.79 -13.54 -22.60
N ALA A 167 5.75 -13.16 -21.86
CA ALA A 167 4.41 -12.99 -22.42
C ALA A 167 4.41 -11.86 -23.48
N PRO A 168 3.64 -12.00 -24.57
CA PRO A 168 3.62 -11.02 -25.67
C PRO A 168 3.16 -9.62 -25.20
N GLU A 169 2.26 -9.56 -24.23
CA GLU A 169 1.80 -8.30 -23.62
C GLU A 169 2.94 -7.58 -22.86
N ALA A 170 3.79 -8.36 -22.17
CA ALA A 170 4.93 -7.81 -21.46
C ALA A 170 6.01 -7.33 -22.43
N ALA A 171 6.25 -8.06 -23.51
CA ALA A 171 7.16 -7.67 -24.58
C ALA A 171 6.83 -6.30 -25.19
N ALA A 172 5.55 -6.11 -25.53
CA ALA A 172 5.03 -4.83 -26.01
C ALA A 172 5.24 -3.74 -24.95
N THR A 173 4.92 -4.02 -23.70
CA THR A 173 5.05 -3.06 -22.58
C THR A 173 6.51 -2.64 -22.33
N LEU A 174 7.48 -3.55 -22.50
CA LEU A 174 8.92 -3.29 -22.29
C LEU A 174 9.53 -2.42 -23.40
N THR A 175 8.97 -2.50 -24.61
CA THR A 175 9.49 -1.80 -25.80
C THR A 175 8.71 -0.54 -26.14
N MET A 176 7.45 -0.43 -25.69
CA MET A 176 6.61 0.77 -25.87
C MET A 176 7.12 1.98 -25.07
N ASN A 177 6.78 3.18 -25.57
CA ASN A 177 6.94 4.48 -24.90
C ASN A 177 8.35 4.74 -24.35
N ASP A 178 9.38 4.73 -25.21
CA ASP A 178 10.77 5.12 -24.84
C ASP A 178 11.31 4.43 -23.58
N ARG A 179 11.00 3.14 -23.40
CA ARG A 179 11.43 2.36 -22.23
C ARG A 179 10.88 2.94 -20.91
N TYR A 180 9.66 3.50 -20.92
CA TYR A 180 9.02 4.09 -19.74
C TYR A 180 9.01 3.14 -18.53
N PHE A 181 8.80 1.85 -18.74
CA PHE A 181 8.88 0.82 -17.70
C PHE A 181 10.20 0.89 -16.91
N PHE A 182 11.34 1.01 -17.60
CA PHE A 182 12.66 1.10 -16.96
C PHE A 182 12.87 2.45 -16.25
N GLN A 183 12.30 3.53 -16.78
CA GLN A 183 12.32 4.84 -16.10
C GLN A 183 11.52 4.80 -14.80
N LEU A 184 10.36 4.14 -14.81
CA LEU A 184 9.50 3.93 -13.64
C LEU A 184 10.23 3.08 -12.58
N LEU A 185 10.84 1.97 -12.98
CA LEU A 185 11.68 1.14 -12.10
C LEU A 185 12.82 1.94 -11.47
N GLY A 186 13.57 2.72 -12.27
CA GLY A 186 14.66 3.54 -11.77
C GLY A 186 14.21 4.66 -10.84
N ARG A 187 13.01 5.21 -11.04
CA ARG A 187 12.41 6.16 -10.07
C ARG A 187 12.08 5.46 -8.76
N MET A 188 11.45 4.30 -8.80
CA MET A 188 11.12 3.54 -7.58
C MET A 188 12.35 3.10 -6.79
N GLN A 189 13.41 2.63 -7.47
CA GLN A 189 14.68 2.30 -6.80
C GLN A 189 15.22 3.50 -6.02
N ARG A 190 15.29 4.68 -6.65
CA ARG A 190 15.73 5.92 -5.99
C ARG A 190 14.82 6.34 -4.83
N ASP A 191 13.51 6.14 -4.96
CA ASP A 191 12.56 6.46 -3.88
C ASP A 191 12.76 5.52 -2.67
N VAL A 192 13.05 4.24 -2.90
CA VAL A 192 13.36 3.26 -1.84
C VAL A 192 14.75 3.49 -1.24
N GLU A 193 15.73 3.90 -2.04
CA GLU A 193 17.07 4.26 -1.56
C GLU A 193 17.05 5.42 -0.55
N ARG A 194 16.10 6.36 -0.70
CA ARG A 194 15.91 7.50 0.20
C ARG A 194 15.23 7.15 1.53
N GLN A 195 14.68 5.94 1.66
CA GLN A 195 14.07 5.48 2.91
C GLN A 195 15.15 5.10 3.94
N PRO A 196 14.84 5.20 5.25
CA PRO A 196 15.75 4.75 6.30
C PRO A 196 16.12 3.27 6.13
N GLU A 197 17.34 2.92 6.52
CA GLU A 197 17.86 1.57 6.33
C GLU A 197 17.11 0.54 7.18
N GLY A 198 16.78 -0.61 6.58
CA GLY A 198 16.08 -1.70 7.25
C GLY A 198 15.96 -2.94 6.37
N GLN A 199 15.59 -4.07 6.96
CA GLN A 199 15.46 -5.36 6.25
C GLN A 199 14.45 -5.28 5.08
N GLN A 200 13.35 -4.56 5.28
CA GLN A 200 12.32 -4.37 4.25
C GLN A 200 12.84 -3.56 3.05
N ARG A 201 13.66 -2.53 3.30
CA ARG A 201 14.31 -1.74 2.23
C ARG A 201 15.24 -2.61 1.40
N ALA A 202 16.11 -3.39 2.06
CA ALA A 202 17.07 -4.27 1.39
C ALA A 202 16.35 -5.33 0.52
N ALA A 203 15.31 -5.97 1.07
CA ALA A 203 14.52 -6.96 0.34
C ALA A 203 13.83 -6.34 -0.89
N LEU A 204 13.26 -5.14 -0.76
CA LEU A 204 12.60 -4.45 -1.86
C LEU A 204 13.58 -4.00 -2.94
N LEU A 205 14.75 -3.47 -2.57
CA LEU A 205 15.78 -3.09 -3.53
C LEU A 205 16.30 -4.30 -4.30
N SER A 206 16.61 -5.39 -3.60
CA SER A 206 17.02 -6.66 -4.22
C SER A 206 15.98 -7.16 -5.21
N LYS A 207 14.69 -7.09 -4.85
CA LYS A 207 13.59 -7.48 -5.75
C LYS A 207 13.50 -6.59 -6.99
N LEU A 208 13.59 -5.27 -6.82
CA LEU A 208 13.55 -4.32 -7.94
C LEU A 208 14.75 -4.49 -8.87
N GLU A 209 15.93 -4.75 -8.32
CA GLU A 209 17.14 -5.02 -9.10
C GLU A 209 17.04 -6.34 -9.87
N SER A 210 16.57 -7.41 -9.24
CA SER A 210 16.31 -8.69 -9.92
C SER A 210 15.31 -8.51 -11.07
N ILE A 211 14.19 -7.80 -10.85
CA ILE A 211 13.21 -7.51 -11.91
C ILE A 211 13.86 -6.75 -13.08
N LYS A 212 14.69 -5.74 -12.77
CA LYS A 212 15.39 -4.95 -13.78
C LYS A 212 16.34 -5.83 -14.61
N GLN A 213 17.16 -6.67 -13.96
CA GLN A 213 18.12 -7.55 -14.65
C GLN A 213 17.42 -8.53 -15.60
N ILE A 214 16.34 -9.18 -15.14
CA ILE A 214 15.58 -10.13 -15.97
C ILE A 214 14.91 -9.39 -17.14
N ALA A 215 14.30 -8.23 -16.89
CA ALA A 215 13.65 -7.44 -17.94
C ALA A 215 14.65 -6.91 -18.98
N GLU A 216 15.84 -6.49 -18.56
CA GLU A 216 16.94 -6.08 -19.46
C GLU A 216 17.48 -7.26 -20.28
N GLY A 217 17.46 -8.49 -19.74
CA GLY A 217 17.84 -9.70 -20.47
C GLY A 217 16.83 -10.13 -21.54
N VAL A 218 15.53 -9.88 -21.30
CA VAL A 218 14.43 -10.27 -22.20
C VAL A 218 14.17 -9.22 -23.30
N ALA A 219 14.29 -7.93 -22.98
CA ALA A 219 14.04 -6.83 -23.93
C ALA A 219 14.82 -6.92 -25.27
N PRO A 220 16.14 -7.22 -25.31
CA PRO A 220 16.87 -7.33 -26.57
C PRO A 220 16.53 -8.60 -27.37
N GLN A 221 16.12 -9.69 -26.71
CA GLN A 221 15.75 -10.94 -27.40
C GLN A 221 14.46 -10.79 -28.20
N GLN A 222 13.56 -9.92 -27.74
CA GLN A 222 12.28 -9.65 -28.40
C GLN A 222 12.37 -8.53 -29.44
N ALA A 223 13.31 -7.58 -29.30
CA ALA A 223 13.63 -6.59 -30.33
C ALA A 223 14.39 -7.21 -31.53
N GLY A 224 15.04 -8.36 -31.33
CA GLY A 224 15.82 -9.11 -32.33
C GLY A 224 15.04 -10.14 -33.15
N SER A 225 13.70 -10.18 -33.07
CA SER A 225 12.87 -10.94 -34.01
C SER A 225 12.20 -10.03 -35.06
N PRO A 226 12.95 -9.41 -35.99
CA PRO A 226 12.38 -9.02 -37.27
C PRO A 226 12.35 -10.26 -38.17
N ASN A 227 11.21 -10.96 -38.22
CA ASN A 227 10.67 -11.73 -39.37
C ASN A 227 9.88 -12.97 -38.93
N ALA A 228 8.63 -13.05 -39.37
CA ALA A 228 8.18 -14.06 -40.34
C ALA A 228 6.80 -13.68 -40.89
#